data_AF-A0A498EVC1-F1
#
_entry.id   AF-A0A498EVC1-F1
#
_cell.length_a   1.000
_cell.length_b   1.000
_cell.length_c   1.000
_cell.angle_alpha   90.00
_cell.angle_beta   90.00
_cell.angle_gamma   90.00
#
_symmetry.space_group_name_H-M   'P 1'
#
loop_
_entity.id
_entity.type
_entity.pdbx_description
1 polymer ?
#
loop_
_entity_poly.entity_id
_entity_poly.type
_entity_poly.pdbx_seq_one_letter_code
_entity_poly.pdbx_strand_id
1 'polypeptide(L)'
;MTETDTDSRDESEDDLTLIREGRDFEQEYRLTAAEAGRFLVEVGEQLQAGDELTLTGDEWTLPFAFGEPVELEIDYEGYGEQELEIELEIPGTTDETAPTVD
;
A
#
# COMPACT_ATOMS: atom_id res chain seq x y z
N MET A 1 39.70 26.06 -4.16
CA MET A 1 39.68 24.75 -3.49
C MET A 1 38.23 24.48 -3.16
N THR A 2 37.55 23.92 -4.15
CA THR A 2 36.26 23.22 -4.06
C THR A 2 36.67 21.76 -3.74
N GLU A 3 36.02 20.96 -2.91
CA GLU A 3 34.61 20.63 -2.81
C GLU A 3 34.28 20.18 -1.38
N THR A 4 33.05 20.47 -0.96
CA THR A 4 32.44 19.92 0.25
C THR A 4 31.86 18.56 -0.13
N ASP A 5 32.48 17.48 0.33
CA ASP A 5 31.89 16.13 0.32
C ASP A 5 30.68 16.11 1.27
N THR A 6 29.51 16.34 0.70
CA THR A 6 28.24 15.93 1.30
C THR A 6 28.02 14.48 0.93
N ASP A 7 28.55 13.57 1.74
CA ASP A 7 28.10 12.17 1.79
C ASP A 7 26.75 12.16 2.54
N SER A 8 25.70 12.65 1.89
CA SER A 8 24.34 12.21 2.19
C SER A 8 24.16 10.94 1.39
N ARG A 9 24.61 9.82 1.98
CA ARG A 9 24.14 8.51 1.55
C ARG A 9 22.64 8.49 1.79
N ASP A 10 21.91 8.68 0.69
CA ASP A 10 20.58 8.13 0.50
C ASP A 10 20.68 6.65 0.90
N GLU A 11 20.16 6.28 2.07
CA GLU A 11 19.99 4.88 2.46
C GLU A 11 19.14 4.27 1.37
N SER A 12 19.83 3.54 0.49
CA SER A 12 19.36 3.23 -0.84
C SER A 12 18.20 2.26 -0.69
N GLU A 13 17.14 2.42 -1.48
CA GLU A 13 15.99 1.50 -1.55
C GLU A 13 16.41 0.01 -1.68
N ASP A 14 17.67 -0.25 -2.07
CA ASP A 14 18.35 -1.55 -2.10
C ASP A 14 18.45 -2.31 -0.75
N ASP A 15 18.35 -1.66 0.41
CA ASP A 15 18.45 -2.33 1.72
C ASP A 15 17.09 -2.78 2.30
N LEU A 16 15.96 -2.35 1.72
CA LEU A 16 14.63 -2.70 2.21
C LEU A 16 14.22 -4.13 1.82
N THR A 17 13.51 -4.80 2.72
CA THR A 17 12.94 -6.12 2.45
C THR A 17 11.81 -5.98 1.44
N LEU A 18 12.03 -6.47 0.21
CA LEU A 18 10.98 -6.55 -0.79
C LEU A 18 9.96 -7.64 -0.43
N ILE A 19 8.73 -7.24 -0.17
CA ILE A 19 7.57 -8.13 -0.04
C ILE A 19 7.19 -8.63 -1.44
N ARG A 20 7.08 -9.95 -1.60
CA ARG A 20 6.84 -10.60 -2.90
C ARG A 20 5.50 -11.32 -2.89
N GLU A 21 4.90 -11.41 -4.06
CA GLU A 21 3.69 -12.21 -4.32
C GLU A 21 3.83 -13.65 -3.79
N GLY A 22 2.70 -14.20 -3.32
CA GLY A 22 2.62 -15.57 -2.81
C GLY A 22 3.15 -15.77 -1.39
N ARG A 23 3.45 -14.69 -0.65
CA ARG A 23 3.72 -14.72 0.79
C ARG A 23 2.76 -13.80 1.52
N ASP A 24 2.18 -14.29 2.61
CA ASP A 24 1.36 -13.47 3.50
C ASP A 24 2.23 -12.41 4.18
N PHE A 25 1.71 -11.20 4.27
CA PHE A 25 2.33 -10.08 4.97
C PHE A 25 1.24 -9.34 5.74
N GLU A 26 1.50 -9.04 7.01
CA GLU A 26 0.60 -8.27 7.87
C GLU A 26 1.44 -7.40 8.80
N GLN A 27 1.07 -6.12 8.93
CA GLN A 27 1.67 -5.18 9.87
C GLN A 27 0.62 -4.16 10.35
N GLU A 28 0.30 -4.18 11.64
CA GLU A 28 -0.61 -3.21 12.28
C GLU A 28 0.18 -1.99 12.79
N TYR A 29 -0.40 -0.79 12.62
CA TYR A 29 0.13 0.47 13.13
C TYR A 29 -0.91 1.19 14.01
N ARG A 30 -0.44 1.83 15.09
CA ARG A 30 -1.27 2.72 15.92
C ARG A 30 -0.85 4.17 15.68
N LEU A 31 -1.57 4.83 14.79
CA LEU A 31 -1.22 6.14 14.26
C LEU A 31 -2.09 7.25 14.86
N THR A 32 -1.60 8.49 14.76
CA THR A 32 -2.47 9.65 14.92
C THR A 32 -3.41 9.78 13.72
N ALA A 33 -4.57 10.43 13.91
CA ALA A 33 -5.51 10.69 12.81
C ALA A 33 -4.89 11.49 11.65
N ALA A 34 -3.93 12.38 11.96
CA ALA A 34 -3.23 13.16 10.93
C ALA A 34 -2.32 12.27 10.06
N GLU A 35 -1.61 11.32 10.67
CA GLU A 35 -0.74 10.39 9.93
C GLU A 35 -1.56 9.40 9.11
N ALA A 36 -2.63 8.85 9.68
CA ALA A 36 -3.55 7.98 8.95
C ALA A 36 -4.18 8.73 7.76
N GLY A 37 -4.62 9.98 7.96
CA GLY A 37 -5.18 10.81 6.89
C GLY A 37 -4.18 11.11 5.77
N ARG A 38 -2.92 11.43 6.11
CA ARG A 38 -1.85 11.61 5.12
C ARG A 38 -1.63 10.32 4.31
N PHE A 39 -1.53 9.18 4.98
CA PHE A 39 -1.35 7.88 4.34
C PHE A 39 -2.49 7.59 3.34
N LEU A 40 -3.75 7.79 3.75
CA LEU A 40 -4.90 7.58 2.87
C LEU A 40 -4.91 8.53 1.65
N VAL A 41 -4.40 9.75 1.78
CA VAL A 41 -4.23 10.65 0.63
C VAL A 41 -3.21 10.09 -0.35
N GLU A 42 -2.04 9.65 0.12
CA GLU A 42 -0.99 9.09 -0.73
C GLU A 42 -1.44 7.80 -1.43
N VAL A 43 -2.16 6.92 -0.73
CA VAL A 43 -2.78 5.73 -1.33
C VAL A 43 -3.81 6.16 -2.38
N GLY A 44 -4.71 7.09 -2.05
CA GLY A 44 -5.73 7.58 -2.98
C GLY A 44 -5.15 8.25 -4.22
N GLU A 45 -4.02 8.95 -4.11
CA GLU A 45 -3.31 9.52 -5.25
C GLU A 45 -2.74 8.43 -6.17
N GLN A 46 -2.15 7.37 -5.62
CA GLN A 46 -1.65 6.23 -6.41
C GLN A 46 -2.79 5.47 -7.10
N LEU A 47 -3.90 5.20 -6.39
CA LEU A 47 -5.07 4.52 -6.96
C LEU A 47 -5.70 5.31 -8.12
N GLN A 48 -5.58 6.63 -8.12
CA GLN A 48 -6.04 7.48 -9.23
C GLN A 48 -5.06 7.54 -10.41
N ALA A 49 -3.78 7.24 -10.17
CA ALA A 49 -2.72 7.42 -11.16
C ALA A 49 -2.62 6.27 -12.17
N GLY A 50 -3.01 5.05 -11.78
CA GLY A 50 -2.87 3.86 -12.63
C GLY A 50 -3.43 2.61 -11.97
N ASP A 51 -2.75 1.48 -12.22
CA ASP A 51 -3.08 0.12 -11.78
C ASP A 51 -1.97 -0.49 -10.88
N GLU A 52 -1.10 0.36 -10.33
CA GLU A 52 -0.01 -0.04 -9.43
C GLU A 52 -0.05 0.79 -8.12
N LEU A 53 0.17 0.12 -6.99
CA LEU A 53 0.31 0.71 -5.66
C LEU A 53 1.64 0.25 -5.06
N THR A 54 2.44 1.18 -4.54
CA THR A 54 3.65 0.86 -3.78
C THR A 54 3.52 1.41 -2.36
N LEU A 55 3.63 0.50 -1.39
CA LEU A 55 3.67 0.83 0.03
C LEU A 55 5.09 0.61 0.56
N THR A 56 5.60 1.57 1.34
CA THR A 56 6.94 1.50 1.93
C THR A 56 6.84 1.75 3.42
N GLY A 57 7.39 0.83 4.21
CA GLY A 57 7.62 0.98 5.64
C GLY A 57 9.10 1.18 5.96
N ASP A 58 9.45 1.18 7.25
CA ASP A 58 10.83 1.44 7.69
C ASP A 58 11.84 0.39 7.19
N GLU A 59 11.41 -0.86 7.01
CA GLU A 59 12.27 -2.00 6.67
C GLU A 59 11.81 -2.77 5.43
N TRP A 60 10.74 -2.32 4.76
CA TRP A 60 10.11 -3.08 3.69
C TRP A 60 9.49 -2.20 2.61
N THR A 61 9.41 -2.77 1.41
CA THR A 61 8.66 -2.22 0.27
C THR A 61 7.75 -3.30 -0.30
N LEU A 62 6.51 -2.94 -0.61
CA LEU A 62 5.48 -3.80 -1.17
C LEU A 62 4.92 -3.16 -2.43
N PRO A 63 5.37 -3.59 -3.63
CA PRO A 63 4.70 -3.28 -4.88
C PRO A 63 3.50 -4.20 -5.09
N PHE A 64 2.38 -3.63 -5.54
CA PHE A 64 1.14 -4.35 -5.78
C PHE A 64 0.47 -3.85 -7.07
N ALA A 65 0.38 -4.72 -8.09
CA ALA A 65 -0.42 -4.45 -9.28
C ALA A 65 -1.87 -4.86 -9.00
N PHE A 66 -2.81 -3.94 -9.17
CA PHE A 66 -4.21 -4.14 -8.81
C PHE A 66 -5.18 -4.14 -9.99
N GLY A 67 -6.27 -4.88 -9.83
CA GLY A 67 -7.37 -4.96 -10.77
C GLY A 67 -8.63 -4.21 -10.30
N GLU A 68 -9.71 -4.39 -11.05
CA GLU A 68 -11.03 -3.83 -10.77
C GLU A 68 -12.11 -4.94 -10.69
N PRO A 69 -13.20 -4.75 -9.92
CA PRO A 69 -13.50 -3.57 -9.09
C PRO A 69 -12.78 -3.60 -7.74
N VAL A 70 -12.51 -2.41 -7.19
CA VAL A 70 -12.11 -2.23 -5.79
C VAL A 70 -13.37 -2.15 -4.91
N GLU A 71 -13.38 -2.89 -3.80
CA GLU A 71 -14.47 -2.88 -2.83
C GLU A 71 -14.17 -1.92 -1.68
N LEU A 72 -15.15 -1.09 -1.30
CA LEU A 72 -15.06 -0.14 -0.18
C LEU A 72 -16.23 -0.38 0.77
N GLU A 73 -15.92 -0.74 2.01
CA GLU A 73 -16.88 -0.92 3.09
C GLU A 73 -16.77 0.21 4.12
N ILE A 74 -17.92 0.65 4.63
CA ILE A 74 -18.02 1.63 5.71
C ILE A 74 -18.98 1.06 6.75
N ASP A 75 -18.45 0.71 7.92
CA ASP A 75 -19.23 0.20 9.05
C ASP A 75 -19.13 1.15 10.25
N TYR A 76 -20.24 1.32 10.97
CA TYR A 76 -20.31 2.13 12.17
C TYR A 76 -21.08 1.39 13.27
N GLU A 77 -20.37 1.01 14.32
CA GLU A 77 -20.98 0.51 15.56
C GLU A 77 -21.21 1.69 16.52
N GLY A 78 -22.46 1.87 16.93
CA GLY A 78 -22.90 2.99 17.76
C GLY A 78 -23.39 2.60 19.14
N TYR A 79 -23.56 1.31 19.42
CA TYR A 79 -24.04 0.81 20.70
C TYR A 79 -22.89 0.46 21.64
N GLY A 80 -22.73 1.24 22.70
CA GLY A 80 -21.70 1.04 23.72
C GLY A 80 -20.48 1.89 23.41
N GLU A 81 -19.52 1.30 22.70
CA GLU A 81 -18.34 2.01 22.20
C GLU A 81 -18.62 2.42 20.75
N GLN A 82 -18.33 3.68 20.42
CA GLN A 82 -18.55 4.18 19.06
C GLN A 82 -17.31 3.91 18.24
N GLU A 83 -17.46 3.17 17.15
CA GLU A 83 -16.38 2.76 16.26
C GLU A 83 -16.81 2.98 14.81
N LEU A 84 -15.88 3.51 14.00
CA LEU A 84 -16.06 3.70 12.56
C LEU A 84 -14.94 2.93 11.87
N GLU A 85 -15.33 1.97 11.04
CA GLU A 85 -14.42 1.18 10.23
C GLU A 85 -14.59 1.58 8.76
N ILE A 86 -13.46 1.69 8.06
CA ILE A 86 -13.40 1.94 6.63
C ILE A 86 -12.42 0.93 6.08
N GLU A 87 -12.90 -0.02 5.28
CA GLU A 87 -12.10 -1.10 4.71
C GLU A 87 -12.08 -0.99 3.19
N LEU A 88 -10.92 -1.25 2.60
CA LEU A 88 -10.71 -1.24 1.16
C LEU A 88 -10.10 -2.58 0.75
N GLU A 89 -10.84 -3.37 -0.03
CA GLU A 89 -10.33 -4.61 -0.63
C GLU A 89 -9.98 -4.38 -2.10
N ILE A 90 -8.68 -4.50 -2.39
CA ILE A 90 -8.12 -4.25 -3.71
C ILE A 90 -7.68 -5.60 -4.31
N PRO A 91 -8.33 -6.09 -5.39
CA PRO A 91 -7.91 -7.35 -6.00
C PRO A 91 -6.57 -7.16 -6.75
N GLY A 92 -5.75 -8.20 -6.79
CA GLY A 92 -4.59 -8.24 -7.67
C GLY A 92 -4.99 -8.35 -9.15
N THR A 93 -4.09 -7.98 -10.07
CA THR A 93 -4.27 -8.30 -11.48
C THR A 93 -4.14 -9.81 -11.74
N THR A 94 -4.70 -10.28 -12.86
CA THR A 94 -4.46 -11.64 -13.35
C THR A 94 -4.05 -11.59 -14.82
N ASP A 95 -2.92 -12.23 -15.14
CA ASP A 95 -2.49 -12.50 -16.52
C ASP A 95 -3.08 -13.80 -17.09
N GLU A 96 -3.97 -14.46 -16.34
CA GLU A 96 -4.55 -15.73 -16.75
C GLU A 96 -5.47 -15.54 -17.95
N THR A 97 -5.26 -16.36 -18.98
CA THR A 97 -6.13 -16.41 -20.15
C THR A 97 -7.01 -17.64 -20.07
N ALA A 98 -8.26 -17.50 -20.52
CA ALA A 98 -9.18 -18.63 -20.57
C ALA A 98 -8.63 -19.76 -21.47
N PRO A 99 -8.85 -21.04 -21.12
CA PRO A 99 -8.50 -22.14 -22.00
C PRO A 99 -9.27 -22.06 -23.33
N THR A 100 -8.69 -22.60 -24.40
CA THR A 100 -9.37 -22.72 -25.70
C THR A 100 -10.28 -23.95 -25.73
N VAL A 101 -11.40 -23.85 -26.47
CA VAL A 101 -12.34 -24.96 -26.72
C VAL A 101 -12.16 -25.47 -28.16
N ASP A 102 -12.05 -26.80 -28.31
CA ASP A 102 -12.04 -27.51 -29.61
C ASP A 102 -13.45 -27.98 -30.02
#